data_AF-A0A7S0NRL4-F1
#
_entry.id   AF-A0A7S0NRL4-F1
#
_cell.length_a   1.000
_cell.length_b   1.000
_cell.length_c   1.000
_cell.angle_alpha   90.00
_cell.angle_beta   90.00
_cell.angle_gamma   90.00
#
_symmetry.space_group_name_H-M   'P 1'
#
loop_
_entity.id
_entity.type
_entity.pdbx_description
1 polymer ?
#
loop_
_entity_poly.entity_id
_entity_poly.type
_entity_poly.pdbx_seq_one_letter_code
_entity_poly.pdbx_strand_id
1 'polypeptide(L)'
;MRAMEFAPAAGLDVQLDGLAVKTGQEQYNSPTVFNFFLPDYTPAGAVMVAGLRAPEAQLATAPHLVRTLNGLSSLIRNGLTSCDDGFGSEVPMQGMAMRDCADKRGSADGGFTWVPADAANATRVVDELSLLLTAGRLNANNKQLIAGAYEAKGGGAAGLVAAQELLTLSAEFTSVTANEITEERPEEIERASTGKPYQALVYIFLNGGADSYNTIVPLENCHSTDLYNEYAMLRTDLAMPKSQLLPIDTNRSMHRQPCLTFGVHEDFPILKQMYDEGDAAVLANIGPLVEPLDDKYDYMMRRKLVPFSLFAHNAQQQNTQTVHAQEMDASGVLGRVFAALRGPGYKTAGYSVAGNAMVLGAPGTADPIIVGNNGAANLETYRYYDVYRAEIDEMTKSYSAGVFADTHTQHVKNSLEGIEKFAQGLQGGELSVEFPNTQLGRQLATIARVIKSRSYIGAEVDGFFCQIGGFDSHGDFFTTISNKFGEINDAVGAFIE
;
A
#
# COMPACT_ATOMS: atom_id res chain seq x y z
N MET A 1 10.48 22.93 -1.67
CA MET A 1 11.63 23.74 -1.20
C MET A 1 12.02 24.88 -2.17
N ARG A 2 11.05 25.62 -2.76
CA ARG A 2 11.36 26.71 -3.70
C ARG A 2 12.15 27.86 -3.05
N ALA A 3 11.92 28.11 -1.77
CA ALA A 3 12.60 29.13 -0.98
C ALA A 3 14.11 28.88 -0.78
N MET A 4 14.64 27.74 -1.24
CA MET A 4 16.07 27.41 -1.18
C MET A 4 16.86 27.92 -2.42
N GLU A 5 16.30 28.89 -3.15
CA GLU A 5 16.92 29.52 -4.32
C GLU A 5 17.46 28.49 -5.33
N PHE A 6 16.55 27.66 -5.88
CA PHE A 6 16.90 26.68 -6.90
C PHE A 6 17.37 27.39 -8.17
N ALA A 7 18.59 27.08 -8.61
CA ALA A 7 19.17 27.58 -9.84
C ALA A 7 19.24 26.43 -10.87
N PRO A 8 18.52 26.54 -12.00
CA PRO A 8 18.62 25.55 -13.07
C PRO A 8 19.98 25.62 -13.76
N ALA A 9 20.50 24.46 -14.17
CA ALA A 9 21.62 24.39 -15.08
C ALA A 9 21.18 24.93 -16.46
N ALA A 10 22.04 25.73 -17.08
CA ALA A 10 21.82 26.29 -18.42
C ALA A 10 20.51 27.10 -18.63
N GLY A 11 19.84 27.54 -17.55
CA GLY A 11 18.62 28.36 -17.63
C GLY A 11 17.38 27.59 -18.13
N LEU A 12 17.38 26.26 -17.98
CA LEU A 12 16.30 25.40 -18.44
C LEU A 12 15.15 25.32 -17.42
N ASP A 13 13.96 24.92 -17.89
CA ASP A 13 12.80 24.69 -17.04
C ASP A 13 13.00 23.46 -16.15
N VAL A 14 12.35 23.44 -14.98
CA VAL A 14 12.40 22.29 -14.06
C VAL A 14 11.57 21.15 -14.63
N GLN A 15 12.20 20.00 -14.86
CA GLN A 15 11.54 18.75 -15.22
C GLN A 15 11.66 17.74 -14.07
N LEU A 16 10.52 17.16 -13.68
CA LEU A 16 10.44 16.12 -12.67
C LEU A 16 9.76 14.90 -13.30
N ASP A 17 10.48 13.80 -13.38
CA ASP A 17 10.01 12.60 -14.07
C ASP A 17 9.69 11.47 -13.07
N GLY A 18 8.60 10.76 -13.36
CA GLY A 18 8.20 9.56 -12.63
C GLY A 18 7.74 9.86 -11.21
N LEU A 19 7.20 11.05 -10.96
CA LEU A 19 6.75 11.43 -9.63
C LEU A 19 5.58 10.54 -9.16
N ALA A 20 4.76 9.99 -10.05
CA ALA A 20 3.68 9.07 -9.65
C ALA A 20 4.24 7.84 -8.93
N VAL A 21 5.38 7.31 -9.38
CA VAL A 21 6.05 6.17 -8.74
C VAL A 21 6.75 6.60 -7.44
N LYS A 22 7.32 7.81 -7.42
CA LYS A 22 8.10 8.33 -6.29
C LYS A 22 7.22 8.81 -5.14
N THR A 23 6.28 9.71 -5.39
CA THR A 23 5.47 10.40 -4.37
C THR A 23 4.00 9.98 -4.39
N GLY A 24 3.58 9.18 -5.36
CA GLY A 24 2.16 8.83 -5.57
C GLY A 24 1.38 9.90 -6.34
N GLN A 25 2.03 11.00 -6.76
CA GLN A 25 1.39 12.09 -7.50
C GLN A 25 2.27 12.61 -8.62
N GLU A 26 1.69 12.88 -9.79
CA GLU A 26 2.39 13.50 -10.91
C GLU A 26 1.45 14.37 -11.71
N GLN A 27 1.96 15.50 -12.18
CA GLN A 27 1.18 16.46 -12.94
C GLN A 27 0.60 15.78 -14.19
N TYR A 28 -0.71 15.95 -14.41
CA TYR A 28 -1.45 15.38 -15.53
C TYR A 28 -1.52 13.84 -15.59
N ASN A 29 -1.08 13.13 -14.55
CA ASN A 29 -1.05 11.67 -14.50
C ASN A 29 -1.94 11.12 -13.38
N SER A 30 -3.17 11.63 -13.25
CA SER A 30 -4.10 11.11 -12.24
C SER A 30 -4.50 9.68 -12.59
N PRO A 31 -4.41 8.72 -11.65
CA PRO A 31 -4.68 7.31 -11.91
C PRO A 31 -6.17 7.03 -12.17
N THR A 32 -7.05 7.96 -11.79
CA THR A 32 -8.50 7.84 -11.99
C THR A 32 -9.08 9.17 -12.45
N VAL A 33 -10.33 9.15 -12.92
CA VAL A 33 -11.08 10.38 -13.24
C VAL A 33 -11.41 11.24 -12.01
N PHE A 34 -11.17 10.74 -10.80
CA PHE A 34 -11.54 11.41 -9.55
C PHE A 34 -10.36 12.19 -8.96
N ASN A 35 -9.27 11.50 -8.59
CA ASN A 35 -8.05 12.10 -8.05
C ASN A 35 -6.94 11.03 -7.85
N PHE A 36 -5.81 11.42 -7.25
CA PHE A 36 -4.74 10.52 -6.77
C PHE A 36 -5.11 9.72 -5.51
N PHE A 37 -6.12 10.18 -4.78
CA PHE A 37 -6.58 9.61 -3.53
C PHE A 37 -8.10 9.78 -3.38
N LEU A 38 -8.70 9.02 -2.49
CA LEU A 38 -10.13 9.05 -2.21
C LEU A 38 -10.46 10.22 -1.28
N PRO A 39 -11.48 11.04 -1.60
CA PRO A 39 -11.85 12.22 -0.80
C PRO A 39 -12.37 11.86 0.60
N ASP A 40 -12.77 10.61 0.82
CA ASP A 40 -13.26 10.05 2.08
C ASP A 40 -12.22 9.17 2.79
N TYR A 41 -10.97 9.13 2.32
CA TYR A 41 -9.95 8.31 2.98
C TYR A 41 -9.64 8.79 4.39
N THR A 42 -9.58 7.81 5.29
CA THR A 42 -9.19 7.98 6.69
C THR A 42 -8.08 6.99 7.04
N PRO A 43 -6.87 7.47 7.37
CA PRO A 43 -5.82 6.62 7.89
C PRO A 43 -6.17 6.17 9.32
N ALA A 44 -5.74 4.96 9.69
CA ALA A 44 -5.81 4.51 11.08
C ALA A 44 -5.00 5.46 12.00
N GLY A 45 -5.37 5.51 13.28
CA GLY A 45 -4.72 6.37 14.29
C GLY A 45 -5.54 7.61 14.65
N ALA A 46 -4.85 8.71 15.02
CA ALA A 46 -5.46 9.91 15.61
C ALA A 46 -6.56 10.53 14.73
N VAL A 47 -6.37 10.60 13.41
CA VAL A 47 -7.38 11.11 12.46
C VAL A 47 -8.66 10.26 12.49
N MET A 48 -8.55 8.93 12.44
CA MET A 48 -9.70 8.02 12.54
C MET A 48 -10.41 8.14 13.89
N VAL A 49 -9.65 8.16 15.00
CA VAL A 49 -10.22 8.29 16.36
C VAL A 49 -10.97 9.62 16.52
N ALA A 50 -10.50 10.69 15.88
CA ALA A 50 -11.16 11.98 15.87
C ALA A 50 -12.37 12.06 14.91
N GLY A 51 -12.65 11.00 14.13
CA GLY A 51 -13.71 10.99 13.13
C GLY A 51 -13.44 11.94 11.94
N LEU A 52 -12.16 12.19 11.65
CA LEU A 52 -11.72 13.10 10.59
C LEU A 52 -11.28 12.34 9.33
N ARG A 53 -11.14 13.08 8.23
CA ARG A 53 -10.62 12.58 6.94
C ARG A 53 -9.23 13.18 6.67
N ALA A 54 -8.36 12.40 6.04
CA ALA A 54 -7.06 12.86 5.57
C ALA A 54 -6.78 12.26 4.18
N PRO A 55 -7.45 12.74 3.12
CA PRO A 55 -7.40 12.14 1.79
C PRO A 55 -5.98 11.88 1.27
N GLU A 56 -5.11 12.88 1.38
CA GLU A 56 -3.73 12.83 0.93
C GLU A 56 -2.88 11.80 1.69
N ALA A 57 -3.25 11.46 2.93
CA ALA A 57 -2.56 10.45 3.72
C ALA A 57 -2.67 9.05 3.09
N GLN A 58 -3.59 8.83 2.15
CA GLN A 58 -3.64 7.59 1.37
C GLN A 58 -2.34 7.33 0.58
N LEU A 59 -1.57 8.38 0.29
CA LEU A 59 -0.31 8.25 -0.42
C LEU A 59 0.89 8.07 0.51
N ALA A 60 0.72 8.23 1.83
CA ALA A 60 1.75 8.08 2.85
C ALA A 60 2.09 6.60 3.15
N THR A 61 2.26 5.81 2.09
CA THR A 61 2.74 4.42 2.18
C THR A 61 4.26 4.40 2.33
N ALA A 62 4.81 3.34 2.91
CA ALA A 62 6.25 3.25 3.12
C ALA A 62 7.10 3.43 1.83
N PRO A 63 6.74 2.82 0.68
CA PRO A 63 7.49 3.04 -0.55
C PRO A 63 7.47 4.50 -1.02
N HIS A 64 6.31 5.17 -0.95
CA HIS A 64 6.21 6.58 -1.35
C HIS A 64 6.95 7.50 -0.38
N LEU A 65 6.87 7.25 0.92
CA LEU A 65 7.60 8.02 1.92
C LEU A 65 9.11 7.86 1.73
N VAL A 66 9.62 6.62 1.61
CA VAL A 66 11.05 6.36 1.38
C VAL A 66 11.55 7.00 0.09
N ARG A 67 10.82 6.84 -1.03
CA ARG A 67 11.17 7.48 -2.31
C ARG A 67 11.16 8.99 -2.22
N THR A 68 10.20 9.56 -1.52
CA THR A 68 10.13 11.00 -1.29
C THR A 68 11.33 11.48 -0.49
N LEU A 69 11.70 10.77 0.57
CA LEU A 69 12.87 11.09 1.39
C LEU A 69 14.18 10.97 0.61
N ASN A 70 14.37 9.86 -0.12
CA ASN A 70 15.54 9.68 -0.98
C ASN A 70 15.61 10.76 -2.07
N GLY A 71 14.48 11.08 -2.70
CA GLY A 71 14.40 12.13 -3.71
C GLY A 71 14.75 13.53 -3.18
N LEU A 72 14.26 13.87 -1.97
CA LEU A 72 14.58 15.12 -1.28
C LEU A 72 16.05 15.17 -0.88
N SER A 73 16.58 14.08 -0.32
CA SER A 73 18.00 13.95 0.02
C SER A 73 18.91 14.07 -1.20
N SER A 74 18.57 13.42 -2.32
CA SER A 74 19.32 13.56 -3.57
C SER A 74 19.27 14.99 -4.08
N LEU A 75 18.12 15.65 -4.03
CA LEU A 75 17.98 17.06 -4.40
C LEU A 75 18.84 17.99 -3.53
N ILE A 76 18.89 17.75 -2.21
CA ILE A 76 19.70 18.52 -1.25
C ILE A 76 21.21 18.31 -1.49
N ARG A 77 21.64 17.06 -1.69
CA ARG A 77 23.06 16.69 -1.76
C ARG A 77 23.66 16.90 -3.15
N ASN A 78 22.92 16.48 -4.17
CA ASN A 78 23.41 16.33 -5.53
C ASN A 78 22.80 17.37 -6.49
N GLY A 79 21.67 17.99 -6.14
CA GLY A 79 20.88 18.80 -7.06
C GLY A 79 19.81 17.97 -7.78
N LEU A 80 19.16 18.56 -8.79
CA LEU A 80 18.09 17.88 -9.53
C LEU A 80 18.69 16.84 -10.48
N THR A 81 18.73 15.59 -10.03
CA THR A 81 19.31 14.45 -10.76
C THR A 81 18.45 13.21 -10.57
N SER A 82 18.52 12.24 -11.47
CA SER A 82 17.91 10.91 -11.29
C SER A 82 18.77 9.98 -10.42
N CYS A 83 20.04 10.32 -10.20
CA CYS A 83 20.96 9.53 -9.38
C CYS A 83 20.50 9.48 -7.91
N ASP A 84 20.87 8.41 -7.22
CA ASP A 84 20.50 8.16 -5.82
C ASP A 84 18.97 8.30 -5.57
N ASP A 85 18.16 7.79 -6.50
CA ASP A 85 16.69 7.84 -6.46
C ASP A 85 16.11 9.28 -6.49
N GLY A 86 16.88 10.21 -7.06
CA GLY A 86 16.53 11.62 -7.15
C GLY A 86 15.36 11.93 -8.09
N PHE A 87 14.76 13.12 -7.95
CA PHE A 87 13.58 13.52 -8.73
C PHE A 87 13.86 13.95 -10.18
N GLY A 88 15.13 14.12 -10.56
CA GLY A 88 15.50 14.54 -11.92
C GLY A 88 15.27 13.45 -12.97
N SER A 89 15.33 13.83 -14.24
CA SER A 89 15.18 12.90 -15.36
C SER A 89 16.45 12.07 -15.57
N GLU A 90 16.27 10.82 -16.03
CA GLU A 90 17.36 9.99 -16.55
C GLU A 90 17.88 10.53 -17.87
N VAL A 91 17.00 11.12 -18.68
CA VAL A 91 17.37 11.74 -19.95
C VAL A 91 17.49 13.24 -19.70
N PRO A 92 18.71 13.80 -19.77
CA PRO A 92 18.89 15.22 -19.54
C PRO A 92 18.17 16.03 -20.63
N MET A 93 17.75 17.24 -20.28
CA MET A 93 17.11 18.14 -21.23
C MET A 93 18.01 18.44 -22.45
N GLN A 94 17.38 18.76 -23.57
CA GLN A 94 18.07 18.98 -24.84
C GLN A 94 19.17 20.05 -24.70
N GLY A 95 20.42 19.67 -24.99
CA GLY A 95 21.59 20.54 -24.88
C GLY A 95 22.45 20.34 -23.62
N MET A 96 22.05 19.44 -22.71
CA MET A 96 22.87 19.04 -21.57
C MET A 96 23.64 17.73 -21.82
N ALA A 97 24.72 17.56 -21.06
CA ALA A 97 25.51 16.32 -21.07
C ALA A 97 24.67 15.18 -20.50
N MET A 98 24.95 13.95 -20.97
CA MET A 98 24.32 12.73 -20.45
C MET A 98 24.46 12.65 -18.93
N ARG A 99 23.41 12.14 -18.27
CA ARG A 99 23.40 11.90 -16.82
C ARG A 99 24.59 11.02 -16.45
N ASP A 100 25.41 11.50 -15.52
CA ASP A 100 26.57 10.76 -15.00
C ASP A 100 26.48 10.65 -13.48
N CYS A 101 26.23 9.44 -12.97
CA CYS A 101 26.15 9.20 -11.53
C CYS A 101 27.53 9.07 -10.84
N ALA A 102 28.63 9.13 -11.58
CA ALA A 102 29.97 9.34 -11.01
C ALA A 102 30.18 10.82 -10.65
N ASP A 103 29.69 11.75 -11.47
CA ASP A 103 29.63 13.20 -11.19
C ASP A 103 28.17 13.68 -11.08
N LYS A 104 27.53 13.29 -9.97
CA LYS A 104 26.10 13.53 -9.73
C LYS A 104 25.75 15.01 -9.77
N ARG A 105 26.61 15.87 -9.21
CA ARG A 105 26.38 17.32 -9.09
C ARG A 105 26.76 18.07 -10.36
N GLY A 106 27.83 17.66 -11.04
CA GLY A 106 28.23 18.26 -12.31
C GLY A 106 27.28 17.93 -13.46
N SER A 107 26.61 16.77 -13.40
CA SER A 107 25.58 16.41 -14.39
C SER A 107 24.16 16.84 -13.99
N ALA A 108 23.91 17.33 -12.77
CA ALA A 108 22.58 17.74 -12.28
C ALA A 108 21.96 18.87 -13.10
N ASP A 109 20.63 18.85 -13.23
CA ASP A 109 19.85 19.83 -14.00
C ASP A 109 19.71 21.18 -13.26
N GLY A 110 20.30 21.29 -12.08
CA GLY A 110 20.27 22.46 -11.22
C GLY A 110 20.43 22.09 -9.75
N GLY A 111 20.45 23.07 -8.87
CA GLY A 111 20.57 22.83 -7.43
C GLY A 111 20.23 24.04 -6.59
N PHE A 112 20.14 23.85 -5.28
CA PHE A 112 19.91 24.94 -4.34
C PHE A 112 21.16 25.79 -4.16
N THR A 113 20.97 27.11 -4.16
CA THR A 113 22.05 28.09 -3.95
C THR A 113 21.88 28.92 -2.68
N TRP A 114 20.76 28.74 -1.96
CA TRP A 114 20.53 29.44 -0.71
C TRP A 114 21.60 29.09 0.34
N VAL A 115 22.03 30.11 1.08
CA VAL A 115 22.98 29.98 2.19
C VAL A 115 22.43 30.75 3.40
N PRO A 116 22.64 30.25 4.64
CA PRO A 116 22.19 30.93 5.84
C PRO A 116 22.94 32.24 6.06
N ALA A 117 22.28 33.22 6.67
CA ALA A 117 22.89 34.53 6.95
C ALA A 117 24.02 34.43 8.01
N ASP A 118 23.87 33.50 8.97
CA ASP A 118 24.88 33.22 10.00
C ASP A 118 25.17 31.71 10.09
N ALA A 119 26.02 31.23 9.18
CA ALA A 119 26.43 29.81 9.13
C ALA A 119 27.20 29.33 10.38
N ALA A 120 27.69 30.25 11.22
CA ALA A 120 28.44 29.91 12.43
C ALA A 120 27.52 29.58 13.62
N ASN A 121 26.23 29.92 13.54
CA ASN A 121 25.28 29.73 14.61
C ASN A 121 24.18 28.73 14.20
N ALA A 122 24.28 27.50 14.70
CA ALA A 122 23.35 26.43 14.34
C ALA A 122 21.89 26.77 14.64
N THR A 123 21.60 27.42 15.77
CA THR A 123 20.24 27.86 16.12
C THR A 123 19.70 28.86 15.10
N ARG A 124 20.51 29.86 14.69
CA ARG A 124 20.12 30.83 13.65
C ARG A 124 19.86 30.16 12.31
N VAL A 125 20.73 29.23 11.89
CA VAL A 125 20.54 28.46 10.65
C VAL A 125 19.20 27.73 10.68
N VAL A 126 18.88 27.05 11.79
CA VAL A 126 17.65 26.28 11.92
C VAL A 126 16.40 27.18 12.02
N ASP A 127 16.51 28.35 12.66
CA ASP A 127 15.42 29.33 12.68
C ASP A 127 15.12 29.90 11.28
N GLU A 128 16.15 30.17 10.48
CA GLU A 128 15.98 30.59 9.08
C GLU A 128 15.33 29.48 8.24
N LEU A 129 15.82 28.24 8.35
CA LEU A 129 15.22 27.09 7.66
C LEU A 129 13.77 26.85 8.09
N SER A 130 13.48 26.96 9.39
CA SER A 130 12.14 26.87 9.94
C SER A 130 11.22 27.93 9.32
N LEU A 131 11.67 29.18 9.24
CA LEU A 131 10.90 30.24 8.59
C LEU A 131 10.64 29.94 7.11
N LEU A 132 11.68 29.55 6.36
CA LEU A 132 11.61 29.36 4.91
C LEU A 132 10.82 28.12 4.48
N LEU A 133 10.89 27.04 5.26
CA LEU A 133 10.35 25.73 4.87
C LEU A 133 9.10 25.32 5.64
N THR A 134 8.86 25.88 6.83
CA THR A 134 7.69 25.54 7.66
C THR A 134 6.92 26.76 8.15
N ALA A 135 7.21 27.96 7.63
CA ALA A 135 6.64 29.23 8.09
C ALA A 135 6.84 29.46 9.61
N GLY A 136 7.95 28.97 10.16
CA GLY A 136 8.30 29.10 11.57
C GLY A 136 7.64 28.08 12.50
N ARG A 137 6.90 27.10 11.96
CA ARG A 137 6.12 26.13 12.75
C ARG A 137 6.94 25.02 13.39
N LEU A 138 8.18 24.81 12.95
CA LEU A 138 9.06 23.76 13.50
C LEU A 138 9.14 23.86 15.02
N ASN A 139 8.78 22.78 15.73
CA ASN A 139 8.70 22.79 17.18
C ASN A 139 10.10 22.90 17.84
N ALA A 140 10.12 23.30 19.11
CA ALA A 140 11.37 23.57 19.82
C ALA A 140 12.30 22.33 19.93
N ASN A 141 11.74 21.13 20.10
CA ASN A 141 12.50 19.89 20.19
C ASN A 141 13.19 19.58 18.86
N ASN A 142 12.44 19.62 17.76
CA ASN A 142 12.97 19.42 16.41
C ASN A 142 14.02 20.47 16.07
N LYS A 143 13.81 21.75 16.44
CA LYS A 143 14.81 22.80 16.26
C LYS A 143 16.13 22.47 16.97
N GLN A 144 16.06 22.06 18.23
CA GLN A 144 17.24 21.73 19.03
C GLN A 144 17.98 20.52 18.45
N LEU A 145 17.23 19.47 18.09
CA LEU A 145 17.80 18.25 17.50
C LEU A 145 18.50 18.51 16.17
N ILE A 146 17.85 19.27 15.28
CA ILE A 146 18.39 19.65 13.96
C ILE A 146 19.64 20.54 14.13
N ALA A 147 19.64 21.47 15.09
CA ALA A 147 20.81 22.29 15.39
C ALA A 147 21.97 21.44 15.92
N GLY A 148 21.70 20.47 16.79
CA GLY A 148 22.70 19.50 17.26
C GLY A 148 23.29 18.67 16.12
N ALA A 149 22.46 18.19 15.20
CA ALA A 149 22.91 17.47 14.01
C ALA A 149 23.76 18.34 13.07
N TYR A 150 23.39 19.61 12.89
CA TYR A 150 24.19 20.59 12.13
C TYR A 150 25.61 20.71 12.69
N GLU A 151 25.73 20.89 14.00
CA GLU A 151 27.03 21.01 14.70
C GLU A 151 27.82 19.70 14.67
N ALA A 152 27.16 18.56 14.89
CA ALA A 152 27.79 17.25 14.89
C ALA A 152 28.41 16.87 13.53
N LYS A 153 27.90 17.42 12.43
CA LYS A 153 28.50 17.26 11.09
C LYS A 153 29.57 18.32 10.76
N GLY A 154 29.96 19.14 11.73
CA GLY A 154 31.00 20.17 11.59
C GLY A 154 30.51 21.51 11.06
N GLY A 155 29.19 21.73 11.01
CA GLY A 155 28.58 22.94 10.47
C GLY A 155 28.86 23.17 8.98
N GLY A 156 28.75 24.42 8.54
CA GLY A 156 28.97 24.80 7.15
C GLY A 156 28.09 24.02 6.18
N ALA A 157 28.66 23.60 5.04
CA ALA A 157 27.90 22.87 4.01
C ALA A 157 27.42 21.48 4.49
N ALA A 158 28.24 20.75 5.24
CA ALA A 158 27.89 19.41 5.71
C ALA A 158 26.80 19.45 6.80
N GLY A 159 26.90 20.40 7.73
CA GLY A 159 25.85 20.68 8.70
C GLY A 159 24.55 21.12 8.03
N LEU A 160 24.63 21.99 7.02
CA LEU A 160 23.44 22.47 6.30
C LEU A 160 22.68 21.34 5.61
N VAL A 161 23.38 20.40 4.96
CA VAL A 161 22.77 19.20 4.38
C VAL A 161 22.00 18.42 5.45
N ALA A 162 22.62 18.14 6.60
CA ALA A 162 21.95 17.42 7.68
C ALA A 162 20.73 18.17 8.22
N ALA A 163 20.83 19.49 8.36
CA ALA A 163 19.73 20.31 8.84
C ALA A 163 18.53 20.29 7.86
N GLN A 164 18.79 20.38 6.55
CA GLN A 164 17.76 20.34 5.53
C GLN A 164 17.09 18.96 5.45
N GLU A 165 17.86 17.88 5.47
CA GLU A 165 17.31 16.51 5.40
C GLU A 165 16.44 16.17 6.62
N LEU A 166 16.92 16.46 7.83
CA LEU A 166 16.13 16.26 9.05
C LEU A 166 14.89 17.16 9.09
N LEU A 167 14.97 18.40 8.59
CA LEU A 167 13.77 19.24 8.49
C LEU A 167 12.73 18.61 7.56
N THR A 168 13.13 18.04 6.42
CA THR A 168 12.19 17.40 5.49
C THR A 168 11.51 16.14 6.06
N LEU A 169 12.09 15.53 7.11
CA LEU A 169 11.49 14.43 7.86
C LEU A 169 10.44 14.89 8.89
N SER A 170 10.41 16.19 9.23
CA SER A 170 9.50 16.71 10.26
C SER A 170 8.05 16.77 9.78
N ALA A 171 7.10 16.51 10.69
CA ALA A 171 5.68 16.66 10.40
C ALA A 171 5.30 18.10 10.02
N GLU A 172 6.04 19.11 10.48
CA GLU A 172 5.82 20.52 10.17
C GLU A 172 6.16 20.90 8.73
N PHE A 173 6.98 20.08 8.06
CA PHE A 173 7.29 20.22 6.63
C PHE A 173 6.17 19.68 5.73
N THR A 174 5.50 18.62 6.18
CA THR A 174 4.47 17.90 5.39
C THR A 174 3.04 18.28 5.77
N SER A 175 2.83 18.73 7.01
CA SER A 175 1.54 19.21 7.53
C SER A 175 1.58 20.71 7.82
N VAL A 176 0.43 21.37 7.65
CA VAL A 176 0.23 22.77 8.04
C VAL A 176 -0.17 22.94 9.51
N THR A 177 -0.45 21.84 10.21
CA THR A 177 -0.86 21.87 11.62
C THR A 177 0.32 22.10 12.57
N ALA A 178 0.03 22.67 13.74
CA ALA A 178 1.01 22.72 14.82
C ALA A 178 1.41 21.30 15.24
N ASN A 179 2.70 21.10 15.50
CA ASN A 179 3.24 19.87 16.05
C ASN A 179 3.65 20.12 17.51
N GLU A 180 2.67 20.05 18.41
CA GLU A 180 2.91 20.21 19.85
C GLU A 180 3.12 18.84 20.48
N ILE A 181 4.36 18.56 20.87
CA ILE A 181 4.75 17.29 21.47
C ILE A 181 4.05 17.12 22.83
N THR A 182 3.41 15.97 23.04
CA THR A 182 2.79 15.60 24.31
C THR A 182 3.59 14.50 25.01
N GLU A 183 2.98 13.36 25.37
CA GLU A 183 3.68 12.23 25.95
C GLU A 183 4.41 11.34 24.91
N GLU A 184 5.36 10.54 25.38
CA GLU A 184 6.01 9.52 24.55
C GLU A 184 5.01 8.42 24.16
N ARG A 185 5.15 7.93 22.93
CA ARG A 185 4.41 6.76 22.45
C ARG A 185 4.85 5.54 23.26
N PRO A 186 3.93 4.66 23.67
CA PRO A 186 4.31 3.40 24.28
C PRO A 186 5.26 2.66 23.34
N GLU A 187 6.34 2.10 23.88
CA GLU A 187 7.14 1.14 23.12
C GLU A 187 6.23 0.01 22.66
N GLU A 188 6.31 -0.32 21.37
CA GLU A 188 5.61 -1.49 20.86
C GLU A 188 6.23 -2.72 21.52
N ILE A 189 5.50 -3.34 22.46
CA ILE A 189 5.94 -4.58 23.08
C ILE A 189 5.85 -5.66 22.00
N GLU A 190 6.96 -5.92 21.31
CA GLU A 190 7.07 -7.07 20.43
C GLU A 190 6.78 -8.33 21.25
N ARG A 191 5.65 -8.96 20.96
CA ARG A 191 5.35 -10.25 21.56
C ARG A 191 6.35 -11.25 21.02
N ALA A 192 7.13 -11.83 21.94
CA ALA A 192 7.94 -12.99 21.62
C ALA A 192 7.05 -14.10 21.09
N SER A 193 7.56 -14.87 20.14
CA SER A 193 6.89 -16.09 19.69
C SER A 193 6.65 -16.99 20.90
N THR A 194 5.44 -17.53 21.00
CA THR A 194 5.09 -18.55 22.01
C THR A 194 5.30 -19.97 21.48
N GLY A 195 5.92 -20.10 20.31
CA GLY A 195 6.20 -21.39 19.65
C GLY A 195 4.96 -22.04 19.06
N LYS A 196 3.88 -21.28 18.83
CA LYS A 196 2.67 -21.83 18.19
C LYS A 196 2.94 -22.15 16.72
N PRO A 197 2.23 -23.14 16.13
CA PRO A 197 2.35 -23.44 14.72
C PRO A 197 2.07 -22.21 13.86
N TYR A 198 2.90 -22.01 12.84
CA TYR A 198 2.75 -20.91 11.91
C TYR A 198 1.54 -21.09 10.99
N GLN A 199 0.82 -20.00 10.74
CA GLN A 199 -0.22 -19.89 9.72
C GLN A 199 -0.05 -18.61 8.90
N ALA A 200 -0.27 -18.71 7.59
CA ALA A 200 -0.30 -17.55 6.69
C ALA A 200 -1.68 -17.44 6.03
N LEU A 201 -2.27 -16.25 6.05
CA LEU A 201 -3.48 -15.93 5.29
C LEU A 201 -3.10 -15.02 4.12
N VAL A 202 -3.23 -15.51 2.89
CA VAL A 202 -2.98 -14.72 1.68
C VAL A 202 -4.30 -14.26 1.08
N TYR A 203 -4.55 -12.96 1.13
CA TYR A 203 -5.74 -12.31 0.57
C TYR A 203 -5.40 -11.79 -0.83
N ILE A 204 -5.81 -12.54 -1.86
CA ILE A 204 -5.71 -12.13 -3.27
C ILE A 204 -6.97 -11.35 -3.64
N PHE A 205 -6.86 -10.03 -3.75
CA PHE A 205 -7.99 -9.17 -4.09
C PHE A 205 -8.12 -8.99 -5.61
N LEU A 206 -9.27 -9.38 -6.16
CA LEU A 206 -9.62 -9.11 -7.57
C LEU A 206 -10.14 -7.68 -7.70
N ASN A 207 -9.21 -6.73 -7.73
CA ASN A 207 -9.50 -5.30 -7.66
C ASN A 207 -10.22 -4.79 -8.91
N GLY A 208 -11.18 -3.88 -8.73
CA GLY A 208 -12.01 -3.32 -9.80
C GLY A 208 -13.31 -4.07 -10.07
N GLY A 209 -13.49 -5.26 -9.47
CA GLY A 209 -14.69 -6.09 -9.62
C GLY A 209 -14.53 -7.11 -10.74
N ALA A 210 -14.31 -8.37 -10.36
CA ALA A 210 -14.31 -9.48 -11.30
C ALA A 210 -15.74 -9.96 -11.58
N ASP A 211 -16.07 -10.16 -12.85
CA ASP A 211 -17.30 -10.80 -13.27
C ASP A 211 -17.23 -12.31 -12.99
N SER A 212 -17.65 -12.68 -11.78
CA SER A 212 -17.56 -14.06 -11.29
C SER A 212 -18.60 -15.00 -11.89
N TYR A 213 -19.57 -14.50 -12.64
CA TYR A 213 -20.59 -15.33 -13.28
C TYR A 213 -20.04 -16.17 -14.43
N ASN A 214 -18.87 -15.83 -14.98
CA ASN A 214 -18.14 -16.69 -15.92
C ASN A 214 -17.02 -17.49 -15.24
N THR A 215 -16.74 -17.27 -13.96
CA THR A 215 -15.79 -18.10 -13.20
C THR A 215 -16.40 -19.45 -12.82
N ILE A 216 -17.61 -19.44 -12.24
CA ILE A 216 -18.37 -20.62 -11.81
C ILE A 216 -19.79 -20.52 -12.37
N VAL A 217 -20.11 -21.41 -13.30
CA VAL A 217 -21.37 -21.41 -14.06
C VAL A 217 -22.23 -22.61 -13.66
N PRO A 218 -23.54 -22.48 -13.40
CA PRO A 218 -24.43 -23.63 -13.25
C PRO A 218 -24.40 -24.52 -14.50
N LEU A 219 -24.25 -25.84 -14.39
CA LEU A 219 -24.08 -26.70 -15.57
C LEU A 219 -25.29 -27.60 -15.85
N GLU A 220 -25.56 -28.56 -14.95
CA GLU A 220 -26.56 -29.60 -15.15
C GLU A 220 -27.21 -30.03 -13.83
N ASN A 221 -28.34 -30.75 -13.95
CA ASN A 221 -29.08 -31.35 -12.83
C ASN A 221 -29.50 -30.32 -11.75
N CYS A 222 -29.96 -29.16 -12.20
CA CYS A 222 -30.51 -28.13 -11.33
C CYS A 222 -31.92 -28.51 -10.86
N HIS A 223 -32.24 -28.22 -9.59
CA HIS A 223 -33.40 -28.82 -8.92
C HIS A 223 -34.76 -28.31 -9.39
N SER A 224 -34.89 -27.01 -9.66
CA SER A 224 -36.19 -26.36 -9.92
C SER A 224 -36.27 -25.67 -11.28
N THR A 225 -35.13 -25.21 -11.80
CA THR A 225 -35.02 -24.40 -13.01
C THR A 225 -33.75 -24.79 -13.75
N ASP A 226 -33.75 -24.70 -15.08
CA ASP A 226 -32.53 -24.79 -15.87
C ASP A 226 -31.70 -23.50 -15.70
N LEU A 227 -30.85 -23.50 -14.66
CA LEU A 227 -30.03 -22.35 -14.31
C LEU A 227 -28.93 -22.06 -15.35
N TYR A 228 -28.49 -23.05 -16.15
CA TYR A 228 -27.58 -22.77 -17.25
C TYR A 228 -28.28 -21.99 -18.36
N ASN A 229 -29.50 -22.40 -18.73
CA ASN A 229 -30.26 -21.69 -19.75
C ASN A 229 -30.64 -20.27 -19.29
N GLU A 230 -30.99 -20.09 -18.01
CA GLU A 230 -31.22 -18.75 -17.45
C GLU A 230 -29.97 -17.88 -17.50
N TYR A 231 -28.82 -18.42 -17.07
CA TYR A 231 -27.51 -17.77 -17.21
C TYR A 231 -27.23 -17.37 -18.68
N ALA A 232 -27.38 -18.31 -19.62
CA ALA A 232 -27.08 -18.07 -21.03
C ALA A 232 -28.02 -17.02 -21.65
N MET A 233 -29.30 -17.03 -21.29
CA MET A 233 -30.28 -16.03 -21.72
C MET A 233 -29.94 -14.62 -21.20
N LEU A 234 -29.50 -14.50 -19.95
CA LEU A 234 -29.16 -13.21 -19.35
C LEU A 234 -27.80 -12.67 -19.81
N ARG A 235 -26.83 -13.56 -20.05
CA ARG A 235 -25.47 -13.20 -20.48
C ARG A 235 -25.34 -12.99 -21.98
N THR A 236 -26.25 -13.54 -22.76
CA THR A 236 -26.30 -13.39 -24.22
C THR A 236 -24.98 -13.83 -24.87
N ASP A 237 -24.29 -12.94 -25.58
CA ASP A 237 -23.00 -13.18 -26.23
C ASP A 237 -21.82 -13.36 -25.25
N LEU A 238 -21.99 -13.02 -23.97
CA LEU A 238 -21.01 -13.24 -22.90
C LEU A 238 -21.19 -14.60 -22.19
N ALA A 239 -22.11 -15.45 -22.63
CA ALA A 239 -22.34 -16.76 -22.02
C ALA A 239 -21.23 -17.76 -22.40
N MET A 240 -20.70 -18.48 -21.41
CA MET A 240 -19.76 -19.59 -21.64
C MET A 240 -20.48 -20.82 -22.23
N PRO A 241 -20.05 -21.36 -23.38
CA PRO A 241 -20.50 -22.65 -23.89
C PRO A 241 -20.17 -23.77 -22.88
N LYS A 242 -21.07 -24.74 -22.72
CA LYS A 242 -20.84 -25.90 -21.83
C LYS A 242 -19.54 -26.65 -22.12
N SER A 243 -19.09 -26.68 -23.38
CA SER A 243 -17.85 -27.33 -23.80
C SER A 243 -16.57 -26.62 -23.32
N GLN A 244 -16.68 -25.37 -22.87
CA GLN A 244 -15.59 -24.53 -22.37
C GLN A 244 -15.64 -24.39 -20.84
N LEU A 245 -16.31 -25.33 -20.17
CA LEU A 245 -16.47 -25.37 -18.72
C LEU A 245 -15.95 -26.69 -18.17
N LEU A 246 -15.14 -26.63 -17.13
CA LEU A 246 -14.57 -27.77 -16.41
C LEU A 246 -15.57 -28.21 -15.31
N PRO A 247 -16.22 -29.38 -15.43
CA PRO A 247 -17.31 -29.76 -14.52
C PRO A 247 -16.84 -30.11 -13.10
N ILE A 248 -17.36 -29.39 -12.09
CA ILE A 248 -17.22 -29.71 -10.66
C ILE A 248 -18.54 -30.23 -10.09
N ASP A 249 -18.43 -31.21 -9.19
CA ASP A 249 -19.56 -31.85 -8.55
C ASP A 249 -19.77 -31.31 -7.12
N THR A 250 -21.02 -31.12 -6.73
CA THR A 250 -21.38 -30.48 -5.45
C THR A 250 -21.63 -31.47 -4.31
N ASN A 251 -21.41 -32.77 -4.51
CA ASN A 251 -21.68 -33.81 -3.50
C ASN A 251 -20.85 -33.65 -2.22
N ARG A 252 -19.74 -32.89 -2.29
CA ARG A 252 -18.92 -32.54 -1.12
C ARG A 252 -19.47 -31.37 -0.30
N SER A 253 -20.46 -30.64 -0.82
CA SER A 253 -21.05 -29.52 -0.09
C SER A 253 -21.84 -30.02 1.13
N MET A 254 -21.67 -29.35 2.27
CA MET A 254 -22.43 -29.64 3.49
C MET A 254 -23.91 -29.28 3.37
N HIS A 255 -24.27 -28.47 2.37
CA HIS A 255 -25.63 -28.00 2.14
C HIS A 255 -26.07 -28.33 0.72
N ARG A 256 -27.37 -28.58 0.56
CA ARG A 256 -27.97 -28.79 -0.76
C ARG A 256 -27.71 -27.58 -1.65
N GLN A 257 -27.05 -27.79 -2.79
CA GLN A 257 -26.76 -26.76 -3.77
C GLN A 257 -27.88 -26.65 -4.81
N PRO A 258 -28.03 -25.51 -5.53
CA PRO A 258 -29.07 -25.36 -6.56
C PRO A 258 -28.96 -26.34 -7.73
N CYS A 259 -27.73 -26.73 -8.08
CA CYS A 259 -27.41 -27.72 -9.10
C CYS A 259 -26.46 -28.77 -8.54
N LEU A 260 -26.55 -30.00 -9.05
CA LEU A 260 -25.60 -31.05 -8.69
C LEU A 260 -24.22 -30.79 -9.28
N THR A 261 -24.16 -30.12 -10.44
CA THR A 261 -22.91 -29.85 -11.16
C THR A 261 -22.82 -28.37 -11.55
N PHE A 262 -21.63 -27.79 -11.33
CA PHE A 262 -21.24 -26.48 -11.83
C PHE A 262 -20.03 -26.63 -12.77
N GLY A 263 -19.72 -25.60 -13.54
CA GLY A 263 -18.57 -25.54 -14.43
C GLY A 263 -17.62 -24.43 -14.00
N VAL A 264 -16.34 -24.75 -13.82
CA VAL A 264 -15.26 -23.76 -13.69
C VAL A 264 -14.85 -23.31 -15.10
N HIS A 265 -14.51 -22.05 -15.29
CA HIS A 265 -13.96 -21.55 -16.56
C HIS A 265 -12.78 -22.41 -17.05
N GLU A 266 -12.69 -22.71 -18.35
CA GLU A 266 -11.62 -23.54 -18.92
C GLU A 266 -10.21 -23.03 -18.63
N ASP A 267 -10.02 -21.72 -18.69
CA ASP A 267 -8.74 -21.06 -18.34
C ASP A 267 -8.48 -20.93 -16.84
N PHE A 268 -9.27 -21.54 -15.95
CA PHE A 268 -9.01 -21.53 -14.50
C PHE A 268 -8.84 -22.95 -13.90
N PRO A 269 -7.99 -23.82 -14.50
CA PRO A 269 -7.85 -25.21 -14.10
C PRO A 269 -7.28 -25.39 -12.68
N ILE A 270 -6.51 -24.44 -12.14
CA ILE A 270 -5.98 -24.60 -10.77
C ILE A 270 -7.12 -24.62 -9.74
N LEU A 271 -8.16 -23.80 -9.93
CA LEU A 271 -9.33 -23.77 -9.04
C LEU A 271 -10.09 -25.10 -9.11
N LYS A 272 -10.21 -25.66 -10.32
CA LYS A 272 -10.79 -26.98 -10.54
C LYS A 272 -10.02 -28.07 -9.79
N GLN A 273 -8.71 -28.09 -9.97
CA GLN A 273 -7.83 -29.07 -9.34
C GLN A 273 -7.93 -28.99 -7.81
N MET A 274 -7.75 -27.81 -7.23
CA MET A 274 -7.82 -27.62 -5.78
C MET A 274 -9.20 -27.99 -5.21
N TYR A 275 -10.29 -27.72 -5.95
CA TYR A 275 -11.63 -28.14 -5.54
C TYR A 275 -11.78 -29.66 -5.51
N ASP A 276 -11.29 -30.35 -6.55
CA ASP A 276 -11.32 -31.82 -6.63
C ASP A 276 -10.45 -32.47 -5.55
N GLU A 277 -9.31 -31.86 -5.21
CA GLU A 277 -8.40 -32.30 -4.15
C GLU A 277 -8.97 -32.04 -2.75
N GLY A 278 -9.91 -31.09 -2.62
CA GLY A 278 -10.54 -30.71 -1.35
C GLY A 278 -9.85 -29.54 -0.64
N ASP A 279 -8.91 -28.88 -1.32
CA ASP A 279 -8.13 -27.75 -0.82
C ASP A 279 -8.76 -26.38 -1.15
N ALA A 280 -9.80 -26.35 -2.00
CA ALA A 280 -10.58 -25.14 -2.30
C ALA A 280 -12.07 -25.30 -1.99
N ALA A 281 -12.68 -24.18 -1.55
CA ALA A 281 -14.11 -24.02 -1.39
C ALA A 281 -14.59 -22.76 -2.11
N VAL A 282 -15.78 -22.82 -2.70
CA VAL A 282 -16.41 -21.69 -3.38
C VAL A 282 -17.61 -21.22 -2.56
N LEU A 283 -17.63 -19.92 -2.21
CA LEU A 283 -18.78 -19.26 -1.61
C LEU A 283 -19.42 -18.36 -2.68
N ALA A 284 -20.47 -18.86 -3.31
CA ALA A 284 -21.22 -18.12 -4.33
C ALA A 284 -22.31 -17.23 -3.71
N ASN A 285 -22.77 -16.24 -4.49
CA ASN A 285 -23.85 -15.33 -4.11
C ASN A 285 -23.57 -14.55 -2.80
N ILE A 286 -22.31 -14.16 -2.61
CA ILE A 286 -21.87 -13.31 -1.50
C ILE A 286 -21.73 -11.86 -1.99
N GLY A 287 -22.10 -10.91 -1.14
CA GLY A 287 -21.94 -9.49 -1.43
C GLY A 287 -22.34 -8.62 -0.24
N PRO A 288 -22.01 -7.31 -0.26
CA PRO A 288 -22.41 -6.39 0.78
C PRO A 288 -23.93 -6.31 0.94
N LEU A 289 -24.43 -6.65 2.13
CA LEU A 289 -25.86 -6.57 2.47
C LEU A 289 -26.02 -6.11 3.91
N VAL A 290 -26.96 -5.20 4.13
CA VAL A 290 -27.31 -4.71 5.48
C VAL A 290 -28.53 -5.46 6.02
N GLU A 291 -29.60 -5.50 5.24
CA GLU A 291 -30.83 -6.23 5.52
C GLU A 291 -31.29 -6.98 4.25
N PRO A 292 -32.03 -8.10 4.36
CA PRO A 292 -32.58 -8.81 3.21
C PRO A 292 -33.42 -7.90 2.30
N LEU A 293 -33.06 -7.82 1.02
CA LEU A 293 -33.65 -6.89 0.04
C LEU A 293 -34.32 -7.68 -1.11
N ASP A 294 -35.42 -8.34 -0.80
CA ASP A 294 -36.09 -9.27 -1.72
C ASP A 294 -37.00 -8.58 -2.76
N ASP A 295 -37.36 -7.32 -2.53
CA ASP A 295 -38.21 -6.52 -3.42
C ASP A 295 -37.50 -5.24 -3.86
N LYS A 296 -37.39 -5.03 -5.17
CA LYS A 296 -36.91 -3.79 -5.78
C LYS A 296 -37.63 -2.54 -5.25
N TYR A 297 -38.92 -2.63 -4.93
CA TYR A 297 -39.66 -1.49 -4.37
C TYR A 297 -39.17 -1.10 -2.98
N ASP A 298 -38.63 -2.02 -2.18
CA ASP A 298 -38.01 -1.68 -0.89
C ASP A 298 -36.79 -0.79 -1.08
N TYR A 299 -35.99 -1.07 -2.12
CA TYR A 299 -34.87 -0.23 -2.52
C TYR A 299 -35.34 1.13 -3.04
N MET A 300 -36.25 1.14 -4.02
CA MET A 300 -36.72 2.37 -4.65
C MET A 300 -37.40 3.33 -3.67
N MET A 301 -38.16 2.78 -2.71
CA MET A 301 -38.89 3.54 -1.70
C MET A 301 -38.09 3.74 -0.40
N ARG A 302 -36.82 3.32 -0.35
CA ARG A 302 -35.93 3.44 0.82
C ARG A 302 -36.53 2.88 2.11
N ARG A 303 -37.16 1.70 2.02
CA ARG A 303 -37.84 1.05 3.16
C ARG A 303 -36.91 0.19 4.02
N LYS A 304 -35.76 -0.19 3.48
CA LYS A 304 -34.76 -1.03 4.13
C LYS A 304 -33.40 -0.36 4.09
N LEU A 305 -32.55 -0.70 5.05
CA LEU A 305 -31.18 -0.22 5.08
C LEU A 305 -30.37 -0.92 3.99
N VAL A 306 -29.51 -0.15 3.33
CA VAL A 306 -28.63 -0.62 2.26
C VAL A 306 -27.19 -0.23 2.59
N PRO A 307 -26.18 -0.93 2.02
CA PRO A 307 -24.79 -0.50 2.12
C PRO A 307 -24.63 0.97 1.77
N PHE A 308 -23.76 1.68 2.50
CA PHE A 308 -23.45 3.07 2.17
C PHE A 308 -22.87 3.16 0.76
N SER A 309 -23.21 4.25 0.05
CA SER A 309 -22.73 4.51 -1.32
C SER A 309 -22.86 3.29 -2.25
N LEU A 310 -24.00 2.58 -2.18
CA LEU A 310 -24.31 1.46 -3.08
C LEU A 310 -24.05 1.87 -4.53
N PHE A 311 -23.40 0.97 -5.29
CA PHE A 311 -22.90 1.17 -6.67
C PHE A 311 -21.60 1.98 -6.82
N ALA A 312 -21.07 2.61 -5.77
CA ALA A 312 -19.76 3.27 -5.85
C ALA A 312 -18.63 2.23 -5.71
N HIS A 313 -17.73 2.16 -6.70
CA HIS A 313 -16.64 1.16 -6.72
C HIS A 313 -15.79 1.18 -5.44
N ASN A 314 -15.38 2.35 -4.95
CA ASN A 314 -14.60 2.51 -3.73
C ASN A 314 -15.34 1.96 -2.51
N ALA A 315 -16.61 2.31 -2.35
CA ALA A 315 -17.43 1.86 -1.23
C ALA A 315 -17.68 0.34 -1.28
N GLN A 316 -17.91 -0.22 -2.46
CA GLN A 316 -18.08 -1.67 -2.61
C GLN A 316 -16.78 -2.43 -2.30
N GLN A 317 -15.63 -1.95 -2.77
CA GLN A 317 -14.33 -2.52 -2.41
C GLN A 317 -14.05 -2.45 -0.91
N GLN A 318 -14.37 -1.32 -0.28
CA GLN A 318 -14.30 -1.15 1.17
C GLN A 318 -15.20 -2.16 1.88
N ASN A 319 -16.48 -2.27 1.51
CA ASN A 319 -17.41 -3.22 2.10
C ASN A 319 -16.93 -4.67 1.98
N THR A 320 -16.29 -5.05 0.87
CA THR A 320 -15.70 -6.39 0.69
C THR A 320 -14.53 -6.63 1.64
N GLN A 321 -13.68 -5.63 1.89
CA GLN A 321 -12.52 -5.76 2.78
C GLN A 321 -12.89 -5.65 4.27
N THR A 322 -13.94 -4.92 4.62
CA THR A 322 -14.41 -4.78 6.01
C THR A 322 -15.40 -5.88 6.40
N VAL A 323 -16.15 -6.43 5.44
CA VAL A 323 -17.26 -7.37 5.67
C VAL A 323 -18.26 -6.79 6.70
N HIS A 324 -18.50 -5.49 6.62
CA HIS A 324 -19.38 -4.76 7.54
C HIS A 324 -20.01 -3.56 6.84
N ALA A 325 -21.05 -3.83 6.04
CA ALA A 325 -21.63 -2.87 5.10
C ALA A 325 -22.47 -1.75 5.75
N GLN A 326 -22.83 -1.93 7.02
CA GLN A 326 -23.61 -1.00 7.83
C GLN A 326 -22.78 0.21 8.29
N GLU A 327 -21.47 0.02 8.48
CA GLU A 327 -20.59 0.98 9.15
C GLU A 327 -19.52 1.46 8.18
N MET A 328 -19.61 2.72 7.77
CA MET A 328 -18.68 3.35 6.82
C MET A 328 -17.24 3.38 7.33
N ASP A 329 -17.03 3.44 8.65
CA ASP A 329 -15.70 3.48 9.27
C ASP A 329 -15.29 2.11 9.87
N ALA A 330 -15.87 1.02 9.36
CA ALA A 330 -15.53 -0.32 9.81
C ALA A 330 -14.06 -0.67 9.55
N SER A 331 -13.44 -1.39 10.49
CA SER A 331 -12.11 -1.97 10.34
C SER A 331 -12.08 -3.13 9.34
N GLY A 332 -10.89 -3.48 8.86
CA GLY A 332 -10.68 -4.64 7.99
C GLY A 332 -10.95 -5.97 8.68
N VAL A 333 -11.45 -6.95 7.93
CA VAL A 333 -11.80 -8.26 8.50
C VAL A 333 -10.58 -9.00 9.04
N LEU A 334 -9.42 -8.96 8.38
CA LEU A 334 -8.20 -9.59 8.88
C LEU A 334 -7.61 -8.84 10.08
N GLY A 335 -7.70 -7.50 10.09
CA GLY A 335 -7.36 -6.71 11.28
C GLY A 335 -8.18 -7.14 12.49
N ARG A 336 -9.50 -7.36 12.34
CA ARG A 336 -10.34 -7.90 13.43
C ARG A 336 -9.95 -9.33 13.84
N VAL A 337 -9.56 -10.17 12.89
CA VAL A 337 -9.03 -11.52 13.18
C VAL A 337 -7.75 -11.41 14.03
N PHE A 338 -6.81 -10.54 13.67
CA PHE A 338 -5.59 -10.34 14.45
C PHE A 338 -5.88 -9.81 15.85
N ALA A 339 -6.80 -8.85 15.99
CA ALA A 339 -7.24 -8.36 17.29
C ALA A 339 -7.79 -9.49 18.17
N ALA A 340 -8.60 -10.40 17.60
CA ALA A 340 -9.12 -11.56 18.32
C ALA A 340 -8.02 -12.55 18.72
N LEU A 341 -7.00 -12.76 17.86
CA LEU A 341 -5.87 -13.67 18.10
C LEU A 341 -4.88 -13.16 19.15
N ARG A 342 -4.87 -11.85 19.46
CA ARG A 342 -4.07 -11.30 20.56
C ARG A 342 -4.48 -11.82 21.94
N GLY A 343 -5.77 -12.09 22.16
CA GLY A 343 -6.28 -12.62 23.43
C GLY A 343 -5.65 -13.97 23.80
N PRO A 344 -5.66 -14.96 22.89
CA PRO A 344 -4.94 -16.23 23.06
C PRO A 344 -3.40 -16.14 23.00
N GLY A 345 -2.85 -14.94 22.78
CA GLY A 345 -1.41 -14.69 22.83
C GLY A 345 -0.65 -14.87 21.52
N TYR A 346 -1.32 -14.97 20.37
CA TYR A 346 -0.61 -15.12 19.09
C TYR A 346 0.17 -13.85 18.71
N LYS A 347 1.38 -14.04 18.15
CA LYS A 347 2.11 -13.01 17.43
C LYS A 347 1.51 -12.88 16.03
N THR A 348 0.93 -11.72 15.73
CA THR A 348 0.27 -11.44 14.45
C THR A 348 0.94 -10.27 13.73
N ALA A 349 1.06 -10.37 12.41
CA ALA A 349 1.56 -9.30 11.57
C ALA A 349 0.79 -9.22 10.23
N GLY A 350 0.58 -8.00 9.74
CA GLY A 350 -0.03 -7.75 8.44
C GLY A 350 1.00 -7.21 7.46
N TYR A 351 1.01 -7.72 6.23
CA TYR A 351 1.90 -7.29 5.16
C TYR A 351 1.09 -6.97 3.91
N SER A 352 1.36 -5.84 3.27
CA SER A 352 0.79 -5.51 1.97
C SER A 352 1.88 -5.30 0.92
N VAL A 353 1.79 -6.06 -0.16
CA VAL A 353 2.62 -5.90 -1.36
C VAL A 353 1.87 -5.17 -2.48
N ALA A 354 0.72 -4.58 -2.16
CA ALA A 354 -0.20 -3.97 -3.10
C ALA A 354 -0.70 -2.57 -2.68
N GLY A 355 0.03 -1.89 -1.80
CA GLY A 355 -0.32 -0.56 -1.29
C GLY A 355 -1.19 -0.60 -0.04
N ASN A 356 -1.99 0.43 0.20
CA ASN A 356 -2.89 0.45 1.36
C ASN A 356 -3.94 -0.66 1.27
N ALA A 357 -4.06 -1.45 2.33
CA ALA A 357 -4.92 -2.61 2.40
C ALA A 357 -5.82 -2.53 3.63
N MET A 358 -7.03 -2.00 3.44
CA MET A 358 -8.00 -1.80 4.53
C MET A 358 -8.30 -3.11 5.25
N VAL A 359 -8.33 -4.24 4.51
CA VAL A 359 -8.57 -5.58 5.05
C VAL A 359 -7.66 -5.94 6.25
N LEU A 360 -6.43 -5.40 6.30
CA LEU A 360 -5.43 -5.69 7.34
C LEU A 360 -5.55 -4.77 8.57
N GLY A 361 -6.22 -3.63 8.47
CA GLY A 361 -6.21 -2.59 9.50
C GLY A 361 -7.32 -2.75 10.54
N ALA A 362 -6.99 -2.67 11.83
CA ALA A 362 -7.97 -2.53 12.90
C ALA A 362 -7.39 -1.75 14.10
N PRO A 363 -8.23 -1.04 14.88
CA PRO A 363 -7.78 -0.44 16.14
C PRO A 363 -7.19 -1.48 17.08
N GLY A 364 -6.07 -1.14 17.72
CA GLY A 364 -5.44 -2.01 18.71
C GLY A 364 -4.77 -3.25 18.11
N THR A 365 -4.45 -3.26 16.81
CA THR A 365 -3.49 -4.18 16.18
C THR A 365 -2.20 -3.46 15.80
N ALA A 366 -1.17 -4.20 15.41
CA ALA A 366 0.02 -3.60 14.80
C ALA A 366 -0.37 -3.05 13.43
N ASP A 367 0.28 -1.97 13.01
CA ASP A 367 0.04 -1.40 11.69
C ASP A 367 0.58 -2.32 10.59
N PRO A 368 -0.12 -2.49 9.46
CA PRO A 368 0.36 -3.32 8.37
C PRO A 368 1.65 -2.77 7.75
N ILE A 369 2.61 -3.65 7.47
CA ILE A 369 3.85 -3.32 6.78
C ILE A 369 3.58 -3.26 5.27
N ILE A 370 3.74 -2.08 4.66
CA ILE A 370 3.49 -1.86 3.24
C ILE A 370 4.83 -1.78 2.50
N VAL A 371 5.01 -2.62 1.48
CA VAL A 371 6.32 -2.79 0.82
C VAL A 371 6.30 -2.41 -0.67
N GLY A 372 5.10 -2.28 -1.24
CA GLY A 372 4.92 -1.93 -2.65
C GLY A 372 4.95 -3.13 -3.59
N ASN A 373 4.62 -2.88 -4.87
CA ASN A 373 4.30 -3.92 -5.86
C ASN A 373 5.48 -4.39 -6.73
N ASN A 374 6.66 -3.81 -6.58
CA ASN A 374 7.85 -4.12 -7.41
C ASN A 374 8.61 -5.38 -6.94
N GLY A 375 8.10 -6.01 -5.88
CA GLY A 375 8.63 -7.22 -5.29
C GLY A 375 9.92 -7.04 -4.48
N ALA A 376 10.32 -8.10 -3.79
CA ALA A 376 11.44 -8.10 -2.84
C ALA A 376 12.80 -7.66 -3.41
N ALA A 377 13.03 -7.83 -4.72
CA ALA A 377 14.30 -7.48 -5.36
C ALA A 377 14.56 -5.97 -5.44
N ASN A 378 13.51 -5.15 -5.28
CA ASN A 378 13.58 -3.70 -5.31
C ASN A 378 13.03 -3.09 -4.01
N LEU A 379 13.35 -3.72 -2.87
CA LEU A 379 13.04 -3.13 -1.57
C LEU A 379 13.85 -1.85 -1.41
N GLU A 380 13.18 -0.72 -1.57
CA GLU A 380 13.80 0.59 -1.39
C GLU A 380 13.83 0.93 0.09
N THR A 381 15.01 1.27 0.60
CA THR A 381 15.22 1.76 1.95
C THR A 381 15.59 3.23 1.91
N TYR A 382 15.36 3.94 3.03
CA TYR A 382 15.85 5.31 3.13
C TYR A 382 17.38 5.28 3.26
N ARG A 383 18.08 5.82 2.25
CA ARG A 383 19.54 5.70 2.06
C ARG A 383 20.33 6.28 3.23
N TYR A 384 19.76 7.24 3.95
CA TYR A 384 20.40 7.93 5.07
C TYR A 384 19.77 7.56 6.42
N TYR A 385 19.01 6.47 6.48
CA TYR A 385 18.38 6.02 7.72
C TYR A 385 19.41 5.76 8.82
N ASP A 386 20.47 4.99 8.56
CA ASP A 386 21.52 4.74 9.56
C ASP A 386 22.31 5.99 9.95
N VAL A 387 22.35 7.01 9.08
CA VAL A 387 23.02 8.28 9.34
C VAL A 387 22.23 9.14 10.33
N TYR A 388 20.89 9.02 10.31
CA TYR A 388 19.95 9.85 11.06
C TYR A 388 19.06 9.05 12.02
N ARG A 389 19.41 7.79 12.31
CA ARG A 389 18.55 6.88 13.08
C ARG A 389 18.16 7.46 14.43
N ALA A 390 19.15 7.94 15.18
CA ALA A 390 18.92 8.52 16.51
C ALA A 390 18.01 9.76 16.44
N GLU A 391 18.19 10.61 15.43
CA GLU A 391 17.36 11.79 15.22
C GLU A 391 15.94 11.41 14.78
N ILE A 392 15.78 10.43 13.88
CA ILE A 392 14.47 9.94 13.43
C ILE A 392 13.69 9.33 14.60
N ASP A 393 14.36 8.52 15.43
CA ASP A 393 13.76 7.93 16.63
C ASP A 393 13.28 9.03 17.57
N GLU A 394 14.12 10.04 17.84
CA GLU A 394 13.78 11.16 18.72
C GLU A 394 12.67 12.06 18.16
N MET A 395 12.63 12.28 16.84
CA MET A 395 11.57 13.07 16.19
C MET A 395 10.22 12.35 16.16
N THR A 396 10.22 11.01 16.25
CA THR A 396 9.01 10.19 16.09
C THR A 396 8.53 9.49 17.35
N LYS A 397 9.31 9.54 18.44
CA LYS A 397 8.99 8.84 19.69
C LYS A 397 7.75 9.36 20.43
N SER A 398 7.32 10.61 20.19
CA SER A 398 6.23 11.22 20.96
C SER A 398 4.96 11.45 20.13
N TYR A 399 3.83 11.53 20.83
CA TYR A 399 2.57 11.99 20.24
C TYR A 399 2.59 13.49 19.98
N SER A 400 1.71 13.91 19.06
CA SER A 400 1.41 15.32 18.80
C SER A 400 -0.03 15.63 19.19
N ALA A 401 -0.28 16.81 19.77
CA ALA A 401 -1.64 17.32 19.97
C ALA A 401 -2.36 17.57 18.62
N GLY A 402 -1.61 17.81 17.55
CA GLY A 402 -2.15 17.96 16.20
C GLY A 402 -2.36 16.61 15.53
N VAL A 403 -3.61 16.18 15.35
CA VAL A 403 -3.96 14.86 14.80
C VAL A 403 -3.30 14.53 13.45
N PHE A 404 -3.14 15.51 12.55
CA PHE A 404 -2.49 15.30 11.25
C PHE A 404 -0.98 15.19 11.36
N ALA A 405 -0.36 16.00 12.24
CA ALA A 405 1.06 15.88 12.54
C ALA A 405 1.34 14.52 13.20
N ASP A 406 0.50 14.11 14.14
CA ASP A 406 0.59 12.81 14.80
C ASP A 406 0.51 11.64 13.81
N THR A 407 -0.50 11.66 12.94
CA THR A 407 -0.67 10.66 11.88
C THR A 407 0.51 10.61 10.92
N HIS A 408 1.05 11.77 10.49
CA HIS A 408 2.23 11.78 9.64
C HIS A 408 3.46 11.19 10.33
N THR A 409 3.75 11.63 11.55
CA THR A 409 4.86 11.11 12.37
C THR A 409 4.75 9.60 12.56
N GLN A 410 3.55 9.09 12.85
CA GLN A 410 3.29 7.66 12.98
C GLN A 410 3.53 6.91 11.65
N HIS A 411 3.10 7.46 10.51
CA HIS A 411 3.36 6.86 9.21
C HIS A 411 4.85 6.82 8.88
N VAL A 412 5.61 7.90 9.15
CA VAL A 412 7.07 7.93 8.95
C VAL A 412 7.75 6.86 9.80
N LYS A 413 7.45 6.83 11.10
CA LYS A 413 7.99 5.83 12.04
C LYS A 413 7.73 4.40 11.56
N ASN A 414 6.45 4.06 11.37
CA ASN A 414 6.05 2.71 10.97
C ASN A 414 6.59 2.30 9.60
N SER A 415 6.73 3.25 8.68
CA SER A 415 7.26 2.99 7.35
C SER A 415 8.74 2.64 7.37
N LEU A 416 9.54 3.43 8.10
CA LEU A 416 10.98 3.22 8.19
C LEU A 416 11.30 1.96 9.01
N GLU A 417 10.68 1.79 10.17
CA GLU A 417 10.82 0.58 10.99
C GLU A 417 10.28 -0.66 10.26
N GLY A 418 9.11 -0.54 9.61
CA GLY A 418 8.46 -1.63 8.88
C GLY A 418 9.29 -2.12 7.71
N ILE A 419 9.90 -1.22 6.93
CA ILE A 419 10.82 -1.58 5.84
C ILE A 419 12.07 -2.27 6.37
N GLU A 420 12.62 -1.83 7.51
CA GLU A 420 13.77 -2.50 8.14
C GLU A 420 13.42 -3.91 8.60
N LYS A 421 12.29 -4.07 9.31
CA LYS A 421 11.76 -5.39 9.72
C LYS A 421 11.47 -6.27 8.50
N PHE A 422 10.95 -5.70 7.42
CA PHE A 422 10.70 -6.44 6.20
C PHE A 422 12.00 -6.88 5.51
N ALA A 423 13.01 -6.00 5.44
CA ALA A 423 14.33 -6.32 4.91
C ALA A 423 14.97 -7.49 5.67
N GLN A 424 14.86 -7.48 7.00
CA GLN A 424 15.24 -8.61 7.85
C GLN A 424 14.44 -9.88 7.51
N GLY A 425 13.12 -9.74 7.29
CA GLY A 425 12.23 -10.80 6.82
C GLY A 425 12.48 -11.30 5.39
N LEU A 426 13.38 -10.69 4.62
CA LEU A 426 13.81 -11.22 3.31
C LEU A 426 15.08 -12.07 3.39
N GLN A 427 15.68 -12.24 4.57
CA GLN A 427 16.91 -13.02 4.75
C GLN A 427 16.73 -14.54 4.59
N GLY A 428 15.50 -15.04 4.42
CA GLY A 428 15.13 -16.47 4.36
C GLY A 428 15.64 -17.27 3.15
N GLY A 429 16.53 -16.70 2.33
CA GLY A 429 17.16 -17.35 1.19
C GLY A 429 16.31 -17.35 -0.09
N GLU A 430 16.91 -17.83 -1.18
CA GLU A 430 16.29 -17.86 -2.51
C GLU A 430 15.07 -18.79 -2.55
N LEU A 431 14.05 -18.44 -3.34
CA LEU A 431 12.93 -19.33 -3.62
C LEU A 431 13.41 -20.48 -4.50
N SER A 432 12.95 -21.69 -4.22
CA SER A 432 13.25 -22.88 -5.05
C SER A 432 12.39 -22.94 -6.31
N VAL A 433 11.25 -22.25 -6.31
CA VAL A 433 10.30 -22.18 -7.42
C VAL A 433 10.45 -20.84 -8.12
N GLU A 434 10.46 -20.86 -9.46
CA GLU A 434 10.44 -19.66 -10.29
C GLU A 434 9.00 -19.14 -10.41
N PHE A 435 8.79 -17.89 -10.03
CA PHE A 435 7.48 -17.24 -10.16
C PHE A 435 7.39 -16.53 -11.52
N PRO A 436 6.20 -16.50 -12.15
CA PRO A 436 6.02 -15.78 -13.41
C PRO A 436 6.31 -14.29 -13.24
N ASN A 437 6.89 -13.66 -14.26
CA ASN A 437 7.18 -12.22 -14.26
C ASN A 437 5.93 -11.36 -14.55
N THR A 438 4.83 -11.65 -13.87
CA THR A 438 3.56 -10.93 -13.91
C THR A 438 3.38 -10.08 -12.64
N GLN A 439 2.34 -9.24 -12.60
CA GLN A 439 2.09 -8.40 -11.43
C GLN A 439 1.77 -9.25 -10.20
N LEU A 440 0.91 -10.26 -10.33
CA LEU A 440 0.57 -11.17 -9.24
C LEU A 440 1.72 -12.13 -8.91
N GLY A 441 2.45 -12.61 -9.92
CA GLY A 441 3.61 -13.49 -9.73
C GLY A 441 4.70 -12.84 -8.87
N ARG A 442 5.08 -11.59 -9.15
CA ARG A 442 6.04 -10.84 -8.32
C ARG A 442 5.55 -10.58 -6.89
N GLN A 443 4.25 -10.34 -6.72
CA GLN A 443 3.64 -10.16 -5.40
C GLN A 443 3.69 -11.46 -4.59
N LEU A 444 3.26 -12.59 -5.16
CA LEU A 444 3.29 -13.89 -4.48
C LEU A 444 4.71 -14.38 -4.21
N ALA A 445 5.67 -14.12 -5.10
CA ALA A 445 7.09 -14.39 -4.85
C ALA A 445 7.61 -13.62 -3.62
N THR A 446 7.14 -12.38 -3.44
CA THR A 446 7.53 -11.55 -2.30
C THR A 446 6.93 -12.09 -1.00
N ILE A 447 5.65 -12.46 -1.03
CA ILE A 447 4.97 -13.11 0.10
C ILE A 447 5.67 -14.42 0.48
N ALA A 448 6.01 -15.26 -0.51
CA ALA A 448 6.71 -16.53 -0.28
C ALA A 448 8.06 -16.34 0.43
N ARG A 449 8.83 -15.30 0.08
CA ARG A 449 10.11 -14.98 0.76
C ARG A 449 9.89 -14.64 2.24
N VAL A 450 8.87 -13.85 2.55
CA VAL A 450 8.56 -13.48 3.95
C VAL A 450 8.14 -14.71 4.75
N ILE A 451 7.24 -15.54 4.19
CA ILE A 451 6.82 -16.81 4.79
C ILE A 451 8.03 -17.72 5.03
N LYS A 452 8.99 -17.76 4.12
CA LYS A 452 10.22 -18.56 4.29
C LYS A 452 11.07 -18.07 5.46
N SER A 453 11.07 -16.78 5.76
CA SER A 453 11.80 -16.17 6.88
C SER A 453 11.05 -16.21 8.22
N ARG A 454 9.85 -16.80 8.27
CA ARG A 454 8.99 -16.85 9.47
C ARG A 454 9.69 -17.25 10.77
N SER A 455 10.65 -18.19 10.70
CA SER A 455 11.39 -18.67 11.88
C SER A 455 12.36 -17.62 12.41
N TYR A 456 12.94 -16.79 11.55
CA TYR A 456 13.84 -15.70 11.92
C TYR A 456 13.08 -14.57 12.63
N ILE A 457 11.89 -14.23 12.12
CA ILE A 457 11.04 -13.17 12.69
C ILE A 457 10.14 -13.66 13.84
N GLY A 458 10.12 -14.97 14.11
CA GLY A 458 9.28 -15.61 15.13
C GLY A 458 7.78 -15.44 14.88
N ALA A 459 7.35 -15.40 13.62
CA ALA A 459 5.95 -15.19 13.26
C ALA A 459 5.08 -16.40 13.63
N GLU A 460 3.83 -16.15 14.02
CA GLU A 460 2.85 -17.21 14.31
C GLU A 460 1.64 -17.12 13.39
N VAL A 461 1.03 -15.94 13.21
CA VAL A 461 -0.04 -15.75 12.21
C VAL A 461 0.20 -14.49 11.41
N ASP A 462 0.56 -14.64 10.15
CA ASP A 462 0.71 -13.52 9.23
C ASP A 462 -0.48 -13.41 8.28
N GLY A 463 -0.89 -12.19 7.94
CA GLY A 463 -1.78 -11.96 6.81
C GLY A 463 -1.10 -11.10 5.75
N PHE A 464 -1.30 -11.50 4.51
CA PHE A 464 -0.70 -10.89 3.34
C PHE A 464 -1.79 -10.38 2.43
N PHE A 465 -1.67 -9.13 1.96
CA PHE A 465 -2.53 -8.57 0.94
C PHE A 465 -1.76 -8.43 -0.37
N CYS A 466 -2.31 -9.02 -1.42
CA CYS A 466 -1.92 -8.79 -2.80
C CYS A 466 -3.17 -8.56 -3.65
N GLN A 467 -2.98 -8.02 -4.84
CA GLN A 467 -4.09 -7.75 -5.74
C GLN A 467 -3.73 -7.99 -7.20
N ILE A 468 -4.77 -8.29 -7.97
CA ILE A 468 -4.76 -8.26 -9.42
C ILE A 468 -5.96 -7.43 -9.86
N GLY A 469 -5.76 -6.52 -10.82
CA GLY A 469 -6.82 -5.67 -11.35
C GLY A 469 -6.97 -5.78 -12.86
N GLY A 470 -7.81 -4.92 -13.44
CA GLY A 470 -8.05 -4.87 -14.89
C GLY A 470 -9.09 -5.87 -15.36
N PHE A 471 -10.17 -6.05 -14.60
CA PHE A 471 -11.31 -6.90 -14.96
C PHE A 471 -12.39 -6.15 -15.75
N ASP A 472 -12.36 -4.82 -15.76
CA ASP A 472 -13.24 -4.00 -16.58
C ASP A 472 -12.76 -3.98 -18.04
N SER A 473 -13.35 -4.85 -18.85
CA SER A 473 -12.91 -5.11 -20.22
C SER A 473 -13.48 -4.16 -21.27
N HIS A 474 -14.54 -3.39 -20.94
CA HIS A 474 -15.37 -2.54 -21.83
C HIS A 474 -15.96 -3.23 -23.10
N GLY A 475 -15.23 -4.11 -23.77
CA GLY A 475 -15.65 -4.89 -24.95
C GLY A 475 -14.88 -6.18 -25.20
N ASP A 476 -13.68 -6.38 -24.63
CA ASP A 476 -12.83 -7.57 -24.89
C ASP A 476 -12.88 -8.60 -23.75
N PHE A 477 -14.10 -8.94 -23.31
CA PHE A 477 -14.34 -9.72 -22.10
C PHE A 477 -13.57 -11.05 -22.06
N PHE A 478 -13.74 -11.90 -23.08
CA PHE A 478 -13.16 -13.26 -23.07
C PHE A 478 -11.62 -13.24 -23.06
N THR A 479 -11.01 -12.35 -23.85
CA THR A 479 -9.55 -12.18 -23.83
C THR A 479 -9.06 -11.65 -22.49
N THR A 480 -9.77 -10.68 -21.91
CA THR A 480 -9.41 -10.10 -20.62
C THR A 480 -9.48 -11.14 -19.51
N ILE A 481 -10.61 -11.87 -19.39
CA ILE A 481 -10.80 -12.86 -18.32
C ILE A 481 -9.81 -14.02 -18.46
N SER A 482 -9.57 -14.50 -19.69
CA SER A 482 -8.60 -15.56 -20.00
C SER A 482 -7.19 -15.18 -19.55
N ASN A 483 -6.74 -13.98 -19.90
CA ASN A 483 -5.43 -13.48 -19.46
C ASN A 483 -5.33 -13.36 -17.93
N LYS A 484 -6.40 -12.92 -17.24
CA LYS A 484 -6.41 -12.80 -15.78
C LYS A 484 -6.40 -14.15 -15.08
N PHE A 485 -7.16 -15.14 -15.57
CA PHE A 485 -7.12 -16.48 -15.01
C PHE A 485 -5.79 -17.17 -15.29
N GLY A 486 -5.19 -16.98 -16.48
CA GLY A 486 -3.83 -17.42 -16.79
C GLY A 486 -2.80 -16.89 -15.78
N GLU A 487 -2.79 -15.58 -15.54
CA GLU A 487 -1.91 -14.97 -14.54
C GLU A 487 -2.13 -15.53 -13.12
N ILE A 488 -3.39 -15.77 -12.73
CA ILE A 488 -3.72 -16.37 -11.42
C ILE A 488 -3.25 -17.83 -11.35
N ASN A 489 -3.46 -18.64 -12.39
CA ASN A 489 -3.02 -20.04 -12.41
C ASN A 489 -1.51 -20.13 -12.20
N ASP A 490 -0.73 -19.41 -13.01
CA ASP A 490 0.72 -19.51 -12.99
C ASP A 490 1.28 -18.99 -11.66
N ALA A 491 0.72 -17.90 -11.14
CA ALA A 491 1.21 -17.28 -9.91
C ALA A 491 0.82 -18.09 -8.66
N VAL A 492 -0.41 -18.60 -8.58
CA VAL A 492 -0.86 -19.45 -7.47
C VAL A 492 -0.21 -20.83 -7.55
N GLY A 493 -0.06 -21.40 -8.75
CA GLY A 493 0.63 -22.67 -8.98
C GLY A 493 2.06 -22.64 -8.45
N ALA A 494 2.82 -21.61 -8.80
CA ALA A 494 4.17 -21.42 -8.28
C ALA A 494 4.22 -21.16 -6.76
N PHE A 495 3.13 -20.67 -6.15
CA PHE A 495 3.07 -20.35 -4.73
C PHE A 495 2.78 -21.56 -3.84
N ILE A 496 2.01 -22.53 -4.34
CA ILE A 496 1.60 -23.73 -3.59
C ILE A 496 2.54 -24.93 -3.78
N GLU A 497 3.44 -24.86 -4.76
CA GLU A 497 4.58 -25.77 -4.93
C GLU A 497 5.67 -25.52 -3.88
#